data_AF-A0A3D2S914-F1
#
_entry.id   AF-A0A3D2S914-F1
#
_cell.length_a   1.000
_cell.length_b   1.000
_cell.length_c   1.000
_cell.angle_alpha   90.00
_cell.angle_beta   90.00
_cell.angle_gamma   90.00
#
_symmetry.space_group_name_H-M   'P 1'
#
loop_
_entity.id
_entity.type
_entity.pdbx_description
1 polymer ?
#
loop_
_entity_poly.entity_id
_entity_poly.type
_entity_poly.pdbx_seq_one_letter_code
_entity_poly.pdbx_strand_id
1 'polypeptide(L)'
;SFPTRRSSDLSSTLLSARRSYLQFLFDIFGLPFLPTFNDFQLKHKIKFDQNNELIIVGLGAIDQFALNLADDTSAFKQYILGNIPVQTQWNYATGIGYKHYKSNGQRIFVGSRNMLGNRSFKYRNNDESSEDNLLFDYSSTEAENKFRYEESFRWKGLKFNGGINYEYARYTNSTNRLITVGAATDLVDYESFLDMHKWGVFGQASKSFFNELLSVSLGFRMD
;
A
#
# COMPACT_ATOMS: atom_id res chain seq x y z
N SER A 1 34.36 37.70 -13.37
CA SER A 1 34.33 36.23 -13.43
C SER A 1 33.00 35.74 -12.86
N PHE A 2 32.03 35.50 -13.72
CA PHE A 2 30.79 34.83 -13.32
C PHE A 2 31.03 33.31 -13.39
N PRO A 3 30.78 32.53 -12.33
CA PRO A 3 30.71 31.10 -12.49
C PRO A 3 29.36 30.76 -13.11
N THR A 4 29.42 30.31 -14.36
CA THR A 4 28.36 29.60 -15.07
C THR A 4 27.85 28.45 -14.18
N ARG A 5 26.59 28.55 -13.73
CA ARG A 5 25.90 27.44 -13.05
C ARG A 5 25.69 26.33 -14.09
N ARG A 6 26.52 25.29 -14.00
CA ARG A 6 26.38 24.04 -14.76
C ARG A 6 25.00 23.43 -14.53
N SER A 7 24.36 23.07 -15.64
CA SER A 7 23.25 22.11 -15.79
C SER A 7 23.01 21.24 -14.56
N SER A 8 21.96 21.53 -13.79
CA SER A 8 21.44 20.61 -12.77
C SER A 8 20.24 19.88 -13.38
N ASP A 9 20.31 18.55 -13.48
CA ASP A 9 19.30 17.72 -14.14
C ASP A 9 17.87 18.12 -13.78
N LEU A 10 17.11 18.53 -14.80
CA LEU A 10 15.71 18.98 -14.70
C LEU A 10 14.75 17.83 -14.37
N SER A 11 15.20 16.57 -14.50
CA SER A 11 14.42 15.41 -14.12
C SER A 11 15.29 14.27 -13.62
N SER A 12 14.72 13.40 -12.79
CA SER A 12 15.33 12.14 -12.37
C SER A 12 14.29 11.03 -12.27
N THR A 13 14.68 9.83 -12.68
CA THR A 13 13.83 8.64 -12.64
C THR A 13 14.53 7.52 -11.89
N LEU A 14 13.82 6.93 -10.95
CA LEU A 14 14.17 5.67 -10.29
C LEU A 14 13.11 4.65 -10.68
N LEU A 15 13.52 3.57 -11.32
CA LEU A 15 12.69 2.41 -11.60
C LEU A 15 13.39 1.18 -11.02
N SER A 16 12.66 0.34 -10.31
CA SER A 16 13.17 -0.94 -9.84
C SER A 16 12.03 -1.96 -9.76
N ALA A 17 12.37 -3.19 -10.09
CA ALA A 17 11.55 -4.37 -9.89
C ALA A 17 12.38 -5.41 -9.13
N ARG A 18 11.76 -6.12 -8.20
CA ARG A 18 12.38 -7.18 -7.39
C ARG A 18 11.46 -8.39 -7.37
N ARG A 19 12.04 -9.59 -7.48
CA ARG A 19 11.33 -10.85 -7.25
C ARG A 19 12.05 -11.62 -6.16
N SER A 20 11.29 -12.22 -5.25
CA SER A 20 11.84 -13.06 -4.17
C SER A 20 12.22 -14.46 -4.67
N TYR A 21 13.29 -15.03 -4.12
CA TYR A 21 13.72 -16.42 -4.33
C TYR A 21 13.13 -17.40 -3.30
N LEU A 22 12.21 -16.93 -2.44
CA LEU A 22 11.69 -17.70 -1.31
C LEU A 22 10.98 -18.99 -1.75
N GLN A 23 10.30 -18.96 -2.90
CA GLN A 23 9.69 -20.15 -3.50
C GLN A 23 10.71 -21.29 -3.67
N PHE A 24 11.89 -21.00 -4.24
CA PHE A 24 12.94 -22.01 -4.43
C PHE A 24 13.49 -22.53 -3.10
N LEU A 25 13.71 -21.64 -2.13
CA LEU A 25 14.16 -22.03 -0.79
C LEU A 25 13.15 -22.97 -0.12
N PHE A 26 11.86 -22.67 -0.23
CA PHE A 26 10.80 -23.41 0.43
C PHE A 26 10.57 -24.76 -0.23
N ASP A 27 10.77 -24.83 -1.54
CA ASP A 27 10.74 -26.07 -2.30
C ASP A 27 11.89 -27.02 -1.90
N ILE A 28 13.12 -26.50 -1.77
CA ILE A 28 14.27 -27.29 -1.27
C ILE A 28 13.99 -27.91 0.10
N PHE A 29 13.36 -27.15 1.01
CA PHE A 29 13.01 -27.65 2.34
C PHE A 29 11.69 -28.43 2.38
N GLY A 30 11.05 -28.67 1.23
CA GLY A 30 9.82 -29.45 1.12
C GLY A 30 8.62 -28.83 1.84
N LEU A 31 8.64 -27.51 2.08
CA LEU A 31 7.58 -26.81 2.80
C LEU A 31 6.27 -26.83 2.01
N PRO A 32 5.10 -26.90 2.67
CA PRO A 32 3.81 -27.11 2.02
C PRO A 32 3.29 -25.90 1.21
N PHE A 33 3.94 -24.74 1.34
CA PHE A 33 3.56 -23.51 0.65
C PHE A 33 4.79 -22.89 -0.02
N LEU A 34 4.57 -22.28 -1.18
CA LEU A 34 5.60 -21.78 -2.08
C LEU A 34 5.32 -20.31 -2.40
N PRO A 35 5.84 -19.38 -1.58
CA PRO A 35 5.56 -17.97 -1.71
C PRO A 35 6.41 -17.30 -2.81
N THR A 36 5.75 -16.53 -3.68
CA THR A 36 6.39 -15.65 -4.66
C THR A 36 5.95 -14.21 -4.40
N PHE A 37 6.93 -13.34 -4.16
CA PHE A 37 6.73 -11.90 -3.98
C PHE A 37 7.37 -11.15 -5.14
N ASN A 38 6.62 -10.24 -5.76
CA ASN A 38 7.12 -9.31 -6.77
C ASN A 38 6.84 -7.90 -6.31
N ASP A 39 7.85 -7.04 -6.32
CA ASP A 39 7.75 -5.65 -5.90
C ASP A 39 8.19 -4.73 -7.04
N PHE A 40 7.49 -3.62 -7.21
CA PHE A 40 7.73 -2.62 -8.23
C PHE A 40 7.76 -1.23 -7.60
N GLN A 41 8.75 -0.43 -7.98
CA GLN A 41 8.86 0.96 -7.55
C GLN A 41 9.23 1.87 -8.72
N LEU A 42 8.50 2.97 -8.82
CA LEU A 42 8.74 4.07 -9.72
C LEU A 42 8.74 5.36 -8.93
N LYS A 43 9.76 6.18 -9.14
CA LYS A 43 9.78 7.57 -8.69
C LYS A 43 10.32 8.42 -9.81
N HIS A 44 9.50 9.32 -10.32
CA HIS A 44 9.90 10.30 -11.31
C HIS A 44 9.79 11.69 -10.70
N LYS A 45 10.85 12.48 -10.78
CA LYS A 45 10.92 13.82 -10.24
C LYS A 45 11.25 14.77 -11.38
N ILE A 46 10.48 15.85 -11.49
CA ILE A 46 10.65 16.91 -12.48
C ILE A 46 10.82 18.21 -11.71
N LYS A 47 11.92 18.92 -11.94
CA LYS A 47 12.12 20.29 -11.49
C LYS A 47 11.86 21.22 -12.66
N PHE A 48 10.74 21.93 -12.62
CA PHE A 48 10.42 22.91 -13.65
C PHE A 48 11.33 24.13 -13.55
N ASP A 49 11.61 24.55 -12.31
CA ASP A 49 12.54 25.64 -12.00
C ASP A 49 13.05 25.52 -10.54
N GLN A 50 13.63 26.58 -9.98
CA GLN A 50 14.16 26.59 -8.61
C GLN A 50 13.07 26.50 -7.52
N ASN A 51 11.84 26.85 -7.86
CA ASN A 51 10.70 26.93 -6.96
C ASN A 51 9.65 25.85 -7.20
N ASN A 52 9.64 25.20 -8.37
CA ASN A 52 8.57 24.29 -8.77
C ASN A 52 9.08 22.87 -9.04
N GLU A 53 8.54 21.91 -8.30
CA GLU A 53 8.92 20.49 -8.39
C GLU A 53 7.67 19.60 -8.43
N LEU A 54 7.61 18.70 -9.41
CA LEU A 54 6.64 17.61 -9.50
C LEU A 54 7.30 16.28 -9.14
N ILE A 55 6.62 15.46 -8.36
CA ILE A 55 7.04 14.11 -8.02
C ILE A 55 5.89 13.17 -8.36
N ILE A 56 6.16 12.13 -9.13
CA ILE A 56 5.26 11.03 -9.42
C ILE A 56 5.85 9.79 -8.75
N VAL A 57 5.04 9.08 -7.98
CA VAL A 57 5.41 7.84 -7.29
C VAL A 57 4.44 6.75 -7.69
N GLY A 58 4.97 5.57 -7.96
CA GLY A 58 4.22 4.33 -8.08
C GLY A 58 4.92 3.25 -7.27
N LEU A 59 4.19 2.56 -6.42
CA LEU A 59 4.61 1.36 -5.73
C LEU A 59 3.59 0.27 -6.03
N GLY A 60 4.02 -0.96 -6.18
CA GLY A 60 3.10 -2.09 -6.32
C GLY A 60 3.75 -3.40 -5.93
N ALA A 61 2.92 -4.33 -5.48
CA ALA A 61 3.34 -5.67 -5.14
C ALA A 61 2.33 -6.71 -5.62
N ILE A 62 2.83 -7.90 -5.96
CA ILE A 62 2.04 -9.07 -6.32
C ILE A 62 2.61 -10.27 -5.57
N ASP A 63 1.76 -10.85 -4.72
CA ASP A 63 2.09 -11.92 -3.81
C ASP A 63 1.23 -13.13 -4.14
N GLN A 64 1.90 -14.26 -4.39
CA GLN A 64 1.26 -15.50 -4.80
C GLN A 64 1.78 -16.65 -3.95
N PHE A 65 0.87 -17.40 -3.34
CA PHE A 65 1.21 -18.55 -2.52
C PHE A 65 0.70 -19.80 -3.23
N ALA A 66 1.60 -20.60 -3.79
CA ALA A 66 1.24 -21.90 -4.37
C ALA A 66 1.38 -23.02 -3.32
N LEU A 67 0.66 -24.12 -3.49
CA LEU A 67 0.82 -25.32 -2.66
C LEU A 67 1.93 -26.21 -3.21
N ASN A 68 2.73 -26.82 -2.34
CA ASN A 68 3.75 -27.79 -2.74
C ASN A 68 3.18 -29.21 -2.74
N LEU A 69 2.67 -29.65 -3.89
CA LEU A 69 2.03 -30.96 -4.08
C LEU A 69 3.01 -32.08 -4.48
N ALA A 70 4.30 -31.78 -4.68
CA ALA A 70 5.25 -32.73 -5.28
C ALA A 70 5.73 -33.84 -4.32
N ASP A 71 5.70 -33.61 -3.01
CA ASP A 71 6.15 -34.56 -1.99
C ASP A 71 5.14 -34.63 -0.84
N ASP A 72 3.95 -35.17 -1.11
CA ASP A 72 2.87 -35.31 -0.13
C ASP A 72 2.85 -36.69 0.56
N THR A 73 4.04 -37.21 0.90
CA THR A 73 4.19 -38.59 1.42
C THR A 73 3.95 -38.70 2.93
N SER A 74 4.09 -37.60 3.68
CA SER A 74 3.87 -37.55 5.13
C SER A 74 2.42 -37.21 5.47
N ALA A 75 1.80 -37.97 6.37
CA ALA A 75 0.46 -37.72 6.89
C ALA A 75 0.29 -36.29 7.46
N PHE A 76 1.35 -35.73 8.06
CA PHE A 76 1.35 -34.36 8.57
C PHE A 76 1.26 -33.33 7.44
N LYS A 77 1.97 -33.57 6.33
CA LYS A 77 1.95 -32.68 5.17
C LYS A 77 0.62 -32.77 4.43
N GLN A 78 0.08 -33.97 4.25
CA GLN A 78 -1.26 -34.20 3.71
C GLN A 78 -2.32 -33.45 4.50
N TYR A 79 -2.23 -33.52 5.83
CA TYR A 79 -3.14 -32.79 6.71
C TYR A 79 -3.04 -31.27 6.51
N ILE A 80 -1.82 -30.72 6.44
CA ILE A 80 -1.64 -29.28 6.17
C ILE A 80 -2.21 -28.93 4.81
N LEU A 81 -1.77 -29.61 3.74
CA LEU A 81 -2.19 -29.35 2.36
C LEU A 81 -3.69 -29.54 2.17
N GLY A 82 -4.35 -30.41 2.94
CA GLY A 82 -5.80 -30.58 2.92
C GLY A 82 -6.58 -29.42 3.55
N ASN A 83 -5.96 -28.68 4.48
CA ASN A 83 -6.65 -27.67 5.29
C ASN A 83 -6.24 -26.22 4.98
N ILE A 84 -5.05 -25.98 4.43
CA ILE A 84 -4.62 -24.62 4.11
C ILE A 84 -5.22 -24.13 2.77
N PRO A 85 -5.78 -22.92 2.71
CA PRO A 85 -6.22 -22.32 1.45
C PRO A 85 -5.02 -21.75 0.67
N VAL A 86 -5.20 -21.62 -0.63
CA VAL A 86 -4.35 -20.80 -1.50
C VAL A 86 -4.65 -19.33 -1.20
N GLN A 87 -3.63 -18.49 -1.23
CA GLN A 87 -3.76 -17.05 -1.02
C GLN A 87 -3.07 -16.28 -2.15
N THR A 88 -3.71 -15.22 -2.61
CA THR A 88 -3.12 -14.25 -3.53
C THR A 88 -3.44 -12.85 -3.07
N GLN A 89 -2.48 -11.95 -3.22
CA GLN A 89 -2.63 -10.56 -2.86
C GLN A 89 -1.95 -9.68 -3.90
N TRP A 90 -2.53 -8.53 -4.17
CA TRP A 90 -1.87 -7.50 -4.94
C TRP A 90 -2.18 -6.15 -4.30
N ASN A 91 -1.23 -5.23 -4.40
CA ASN A 91 -1.48 -3.84 -4.02
C ASN A 91 -0.75 -2.87 -4.93
N TYR A 92 -1.26 -1.65 -4.99
CA TYR A 92 -0.53 -0.52 -5.55
C TYR A 92 -0.81 0.76 -4.79
N ALA A 93 0.17 1.65 -4.79
CA ALA A 93 0.07 3.03 -4.34
C ALA A 93 0.63 3.93 -5.45
N THR A 94 -0.21 4.80 -6.00
CA THR A 94 0.20 5.81 -6.99
C THR A 94 -0.08 7.20 -6.48
N GLY A 95 0.82 8.14 -6.73
CA GLY A 95 0.68 9.49 -6.23
C GLY A 95 1.41 10.52 -7.07
N ILE A 96 0.84 11.71 -7.09
CA ILE A 96 1.43 12.91 -7.66
C ILE A 96 1.53 13.97 -6.58
N GLY A 97 2.72 14.51 -6.41
CA GLY A 97 3.04 15.56 -5.46
C GLY A 97 3.60 16.77 -6.19
N TYR A 98 3.01 17.94 -6.01
CA TYR A 98 3.54 19.20 -6.51
C TYR A 98 4.01 20.07 -5.35
N LYS A 99 5.26 20.53 -5.41
CA LYS A 99 5.87 21.40 -4.42
C LYS A 99 6.18 22.75 -5.03
N HIS A 100 5.76 23.80 -4.35
CA HIS A 100 6.08 25.19 -4.68
C HIS A 100 6.83 25.83 -3.52
N TYR A 101 8.11 26.13 -3.71
CA TYR A 101 8.96 26.83 -2.75
C TYR A 101 8.75 28.34 -2.85
N LYS A 102 8.72 29.00 -1.70
CA LYS A 102 8.62 30.45 -1.53
C LYS A 102 9.82 30.93 -0.73
N SER A 103 10.13 32.21 -0.80
CA SER A 103 11.24 32.81 -0.03
C SER A 103 11.15 32.56 1.49
N ASN A 104 9.92 32.44 2.02
CA ASN A 104 9.67 32.21 3.43
C ASN A 104 9.03 30.86 3.75
N GLY A 105 8.96 29.90 2.81
CA GLY A 105 8.21 28.67 3.05
C GLY A 105 8.01 27.77 1.83
N GLN A 106 7.00 26.91 1.88
CA GLN A 106 6.63 26.04 0.77
C GLN A 106 5.14 25.66 0.84
N ARG A 107 4.60 25.27 -0.30
CA ARG A 107 3.28 24.63 -0.44
C ARG A 107 3.45 23.26 -1.07
N ILE A 108 2.66 22.30 -0.62
CA ILE A 108 2.68 20.93 -1.14
C ILE A 108 1.23 20.52 -1.43
N PHE A 109 0.99 20.07 -2.65
CA PHE A 109 -0.25 19.43 -3.07
C PHE A 109 0.05 17.97 -3.36
N VAL A 110 -0.75 17.05 -2.80
CA VAL A 110 -0.60 15.62 -3.04
C VAL A 110 -1.95 15.04 -3.39
N GLY A 111 -2.02 14.36 -4.53
CA GLY A 111 -3.11 13.47 -4.89
C GLY A 111 -2.57 12.04 -4.94
N SER A 112 -3.26 11.08 -4.36
CA SER A 112 -2.82 9.68 -4.39
C SER A 112 -3.98 8.71 -4.35
N ARG A 113 -3.71 7.49 -4.82
CA ARG A 113 -4.62 6.36 -4.75
C ARG A 113 -3.86 5.13 -4.29
N ASN A 114 -4.40 4.45 -3.29
CA ASN A 114 -3.95 3.14 -2.85
C ASN A 114 -5.05 2.12 -3.12
N MET A 115 -4.66 0.90 -3.49
CA MET A 115 -5.60 -0.20 -3.64
C MET A 115 -4.92 -1.51 -3.24
N LEU A 116 -5.64 -2.33 -2.50
CA LEU A 116 -5.24 -3.66 -2.04
C LEU A 116 -6.34 -4.63 -2.43
N GLY A 117 -5.98 -5.73 -3.09
CA GLY A 117 -6.86 -6.86 -3.36
C GLY A 117 -6.31 -8.10 -2.67
N ASN A 118 -7.17 -8.84 -1.98
CA ASN A 118 -6.81 -10.09 -1.33
C ASN A 118 -7.82 -11.17 -1.69
N ARG A 119 -7.34 -12.34 -2.11
CA ARG A 119 -8.16 -13.52 -2.38
C ARG A 119 -7.61 -14.72 -1.62
N SER A 120 -8.48 -15.52 -1.03
CA SER A 120 -8.12 -16.80 -0.45
C SER A 120 -9.15 -17.83 -0.83
N PHE A 121 -8.70 -18.96 -1.38
CA PHE A 121 -9.62 -19.99 -1.86
C PHE A 121 -9.11 -21.39 -1.56
N LYS A 122 -10.03 -22.36 -1.51
CA LYS A 122 -9.75 -23.76 -1.24
C LYS A 122 -10.66 -24.65 -2.06
N TYR A 123 -10.05 -25.55 -2.83
CA TYR A 123 -10.74 -26.67 -3.46
C TYR A 123 -10.53 -27.95 -2.65
N ARG A 124 -11.55 -28.82 -2.67
CA ARG A 124 -11.50 -30.17 -2.12
C ARG A 124 -10.35 -30.91 -2.78
N ASN A 125 -9.50 -31.54 -1.96
CA ASN A 125 -8.29 -32.25 -2.41
C ASN A 125 -7.33 -31.41 -3.28
N ASN A 126 -7.41 -30.08 -3.23
CA ASN A 126 -6.66 -29.18 -4.11
C ASN A 126 -6.93 -29.39 -5.61
N ASP A 127 -8.12 -29.89 -5.96
CA ASP A 127 -8.54 -30.14 -7.34
C ASP A 127 -9.41 -29.00 -7.87
N GLU A 128 -8.79 -28.12 -8.67
CA GLU A 128 -9.42 -26.96 -9.30
C GLU A 128 -10.15 -27.27 -10.63
N SER A 129 -10.26 -28.55 -11.02
CA SER A 129 -10.86 -28.94 -12.32
C SER A 129 -12.37 -28.71 -12.41
N SER A 130 -13.06 -28.53 -11.27
CA SER A 130 -14.49 -28.26 -11.19
C SER A 130 -14.82 -27.30 -10.05
N GLU A 131 -15.77 -26.38 -10.27
CA GLU A 131 -16.30 -25.50 -9.22
C GLU A 131 -17.06 -26.27 -8.13
N ASP A 132 -17.54 -27.49 -8.39
CA ASP A 132 -18.17 -28.35 -7.37
C ASP A 132 -17.18 -28.78 -6.27
N ASN A 133 -15.87 -28.63 -6.52
CA ASN A 133 -14.82 -28.85 -5.53
C ASN A 133 -14.57 -27.61 -4.67
N LEU A 134 -15.10 -26.43 -5.00
CA LEU A 134 -14.86 -25.21 -4.24
C LEU A 134 -15.46 -25.33 -2.83
N LEU A 135 -14.61 -25.26 -1.81
CA LEU A 135 -15.01 -25.30 -0.40
C LEU A 135 -15.08 -23.90 0.20
N PHE A 136 -14.25 -23.00 -0.30
CA PHE A 136 -14.08 -21.66 0.22
C PHE A 136 -13.50 -20.76 -0.87
N ASP A 137 -14.09 -19.59 -1.08
CA ASP A 137 -13.51 -18.47 -1.83
C ASP A 137 -13.88 -17.18 -1.11
N TYR A 138 -12.86 -16.45 -0.71
CA TYR A 138 -12.95 -15.14 -0.11
C TYR A 138 -12.20 -14.17 -1.00
N SER A 139 -12.85 -13.08 -1.36
CA SER A 139 -12.25 -11.96 -2.08
C SER A 139 -12.56 -10.65 -1.38
N SER A 140 -11.57 -9.79 -1.26
CA SER A 140 -11.76 -8.44 -0.72
C SER A 140 -10.91 -7.43 -1.44
N THR A 141 -11.40 -6.20 -1.48
CA THR A 141 -10.69 -5.06 -2.07
C THR A 141 -10.85 -3.84 -1.19
N GLU A 142 -9.73 -3.18 -0.91
CA GLU A 142 -9.66 -1.89 -0.24
C GLU A 142 -9.12 -0.86 -1.25
N ALA A 143 -9.77 0.28 -1.39
CA ALA A 143 -9.33 1.36 -2.27
C ALA A 143 -9.47 2.71 -1.57
N GLU A 144 -8.40 3.50 -1.54
CA GLU A 144 -8.37 4.81 -0.91
C GLU A 144 -7.91 5.87 -1.91
N ASN A 145 -8.66 6.96 -2.04
CA ASN A 145 -8.26 8.12 -2.83
C ASN A 145 -8.04 9.28 -1.87
N LYS A 146 -6.82 9.84 -1.85
CA LYS A 146 -6.42 10.86 -0.88
C LYS A 146 -5.99 12.12 -1.58
N PHE A 147 -6.45 13.24 -1.05
CA PHE A 147 -5.97 14.57 -1.37
C PHE A 147 -5.40 15.23 -0.12
N ARG A 148 -4.26 15.90 -0.25
CA ARG A 148 -3.65 16.66 0.83
C ARG A 148 -3.07 17.97 0.32
N TYR A 149 -3.34 19.03 1.05
CA TYR A 149 -2.68 20.32 0.89
C TYR A 149 -1.94 20.66 2.17
N GLU A 150 -0.70 21.11 2.05
CA GLU A 150 0.10 21.60 3.17
C GLU A 150 0.78 22.91 2.81
N GLU A 151 0.87 23.80 3.78
CA GLU A 151 1.62 25.03 3.68
C GLU A 151 2.46 25.21 4.94
N SER A 152 3.74 25.45 4.74
CA SER A 152 4.63 25.85 5.82
C SER A 152 5.32 27.16 5.47
N PHE A 153 5.47 28.02 6.46
CA PHE A 153 6.15 29.29 6.28
C PHE A 153 6.73 29.82 7.59
N ARG A 154 7.67 30.76 7.46
CA ARG A 154 8.27 31.46 8.59
C ARG A 154 7.86 32.91 8.57
N TRP A 155 7.51 33.43 9.75
CA TRP A 155 7.15 34.83 9.93
C TRP A 155 7.60 35.31 11.31
N LYS A 156 8.43 36.37 11.34
CA LYS A 156 8.93 37.00 12.57
C LYS A 156 9.53 36.00 13.60
N GLY A 157 10.30 35.02 13.10
CA GLY A 157 10.93 33.99 13.93
C GLY A 157 10.02 32.83 14.36
N LEU A 158 8.73 32.86 14.02
CA LEU A 158 7.80 31.74 14.18
C LEU A 158 7.80 30.89 12.90
N LYS A 159 7.71 29.57 13.05
CA LYS A 159 7.46 28.63 11.96
C LYS A 159 6.02 28.13 12.07
N PHE A 160 5.27 28.28 10.99
CA PHE A 160 3.92 27.78 10.86
C PHE A 160 3.92 26.59 9.89
N ASN A 161 3.11 25.59 10.17
CA ASN A 161 2.76 24.51 9.27
C ASN A 161 1.27 24.21 9.44
N GLY A 162 0.54 24.02 8.35
CA GLY A 162 -0.86 23.65 8.41
C GLY A 162 -1.33 23.07 7.09
N GLY A 163 -2.47 22.41 7.13
CA GLY A 163 -2.97 21.73 5.96
C GLY A 163 -4.35 21.14 6.15
N ILE A 164 -4.85 20.62 5.04
CA ILE A 164 -6.11 19.89 4.97
C ILE A 164 -5.87 18.55 4.28
N ASN A 165 -6.64 17.54 4.66
CA ASN A 165 -6.66 16.24 4.01
C ASN A 165 -8.09 15.78 3.76
N TYR A 166 -8.28 15.06 2.67
CA TYR A 166 -9.52 14.37 2.35
C TYR A 166 -9.17 12.96 1.88
N GLU A 167 -9.96 11.99 2.31
CA GLU A 167 -9.83 10.59 1.93
C GLU A 167 -11.21 10.02 1.62
N TYR A 168 -11.32 9.37 0.47
CA TYR A 168 -12.44 8.51 0.12
C TYR A 168 -11.97 7.06 0.13
N ALA A 169 -12.45 6.28 1.09
CA ALA A 169 -12.12 4.88 1.28
C ALA A 169 -13.32 4.01 0.86
N ARG A 170 -13.04 2.95 0.12
CA ARG A 170 -13.99 1.92 -0.31
C ARG A 170 -13.46 0.56 0.09
N TYR A 171 -14.33 -0.27 0.67
CA TYR A 171 -14.09 -1.67 0.95
C TYR A 171 -15.18 -2.52 0.29
N THR A 172 -14.78 -3.60 -0.36
CA THR A 172 -15.69 -4.63 -0.86
C THR A 172 -15.23 -6.00 -0.38
N ASN A 173 -16.19 -6.88 -0.11
CA ASN A 173 -15.94 -8.26 0.25
C ASN A 173 -16.97 -9.17 -0.43
N SER A 174 -16.53 -10.32 -0.90
CA SER A 174 -17.35 -11.44 -1.35
C SER A 174 -16.81 -12.70 -0.67
N THR A 175 -17.69 -13.49 -0.08
CA THR A 175 -17.33 -14.73 0.60
C THR A 175 -18.31 -15.81 0.20
N ASN A 176 -17.78 -16.90 -0.34
CA ASN A 176 -18.47 -18.15 -0.57
C ASN A 176 -17.78 -19.23 0.26
N ARG A 177 -18.50 -19.91 1.15
CA ARG A 177 -17.92 -20.91 2.04
C ARG A 177 -18.90 -22.01 2.37
N LEU A 178 -18.48 -23.25 2.14
CA LEU A 178 -19.16 -24.42 2.66
C LEU A 178 -18.70 -24.67 4.10
N ILE A 179 -19.65 -24.73 5.02
CA ILE A 179 -19.43 -25.06 6.43
C ILE A 179 -20.14 -26.39 6.71
N THR A 180 -19.37 -27.42 7.07
CA THR A 180 -19.93 -28.71 7.48
C THR A 180 -19.89 -28.84 8.99
N VAL A 181 -21.06 -29.01 9.62
CA VAL A 181 -21.22 -29.24 11.07
C VAL A 181 -22.00 -30.54 11.26
N GLY A 182 -21.31 -31.58 11.71
CA GLY A 182 -21.90 -32.92 11.81
C GLY A 182 -22.29 -33.46 10.43
N ALA A 183 -23.58 -33.76 10.22
CA ALA A 183 -24.12 -34.22 8.94
C ALA A 183 -24.71 -33.09 8.07
N ALA A 184 -24.79 -31.86 8.59
CA ALA A 184 -25.32 -30.71 7.85
C ALA A 184 -24.19 -29.97 7.14
N THR A 185 -24.45 -29.54 5.91
CA THR A 185 -23.56 -28.64 5.16
C THR A 185 -24.36 -27.39 4.82
N ASP A 186 -23.89 -26.26 5.33
CA ASP A 186 -24.45 -24.95 5.06
C ASP A 186 -23.53 -24.15 4.13
N LEU A 187 -24.13 -23.44 3.18
CA LEU A 187 -23.43 -22.48 2.34
C LEU A 187 -23.57 -21.09 2.95
N VAL A 188 -22.43 -20.46 3.26
CA VAL A 188 -22.35 -19.03 3.58
C VAL A 188 -21.89 -18.31 2.32
N ASP A 189 -22.82 -17.61 1.69
CA ASP A 189 -22.57 -16.80 0.50
C ASP A 189 -23.08 -15.38 0.73
N TYR A 190 -22.18 -14.40 0.75
CA TYR A 190 -22.55 -13.00 0.93
C TYR A 190 -21.56 -12.04 0.28
N GLU A 191 -22.08 -10.85 -0.01
CA GLU A 191 -21.31 -9.69 -0.43
C GLU A 191 -21.51 -8.55 0.56
N SER A 192 -20.47 -7.75 0.78
CA SER A 192 -20.50 -6.58 1.64
C SER A 192 -19.72 -5.44 1.00
N PHE A 193 -20.20 -4.21 1.22
CA PHE A 193 -19.56 -2.99 0.74
C PHE A 193 -19.62 -1.92 1.82
N LEU A 194 -18.57 -1.10 1.88
CA LEU A 194 -18.49 0.06 2.75
C LEU A 194 -17.79 1.20 2.02
N ASP A 195 -18.43 2.36 1.97
CA ASP A 195 -17.83 3.60 1.49
C ASP A 195 -17.74 4.58 2.68
N MET A 196 -16.59 5.25 2.82
CA MET A 196 -16.30 6.17 3.91
C MET A 196 -15.57 7.41 3.42
N HIS A 197 -16.07 8.58 3.85
CA HIS A 197 -15.43 9.87 3.62
C HIS A 197 -14.77 10.33 4.92
N LYS A 198 -13.49 10.66 4.85
CA LYS A 198 -12.73 11.26 5.95
C LYS A 198 -12.19 12.60 5.49
N TRP A 199 -12.15 13.56 6.39
CA TRP A 199 -11.51 14.83 6.15
C TRP A 199 -10.72 15.21 7.40
N GLY A 200 -9.82 16.17 7.28
CA GLY A 200 -9.08 16.64 8.42
C GLY A 200 -8.44 17.98 8.17
N VAL A 201 -8.25 18.73 9.24
CA VAL A 201 -7.56 20.02 9.25
C VAL A 201 -6.55 19.99 10.39
N PHE A 202 -5.35 20.46 10.13
CA PHE A 202 -4.31 20.55 11.15
C PHE A 202 -3.50 21.83 11.04
N GLY A 203 -2.93 22.24 12.16
CA GLY A 203 -2.07 23.40 12.23
C GLY A 203 -1.07 23.29 13.38
N GLN A 204 0.12 23.84 13.19
CA GLN A 204 1.18 23.90 14.18
C GLN A 204 1.93 25.22 14.05
N ALA A 205 2.26 25.83 15.18
CA ALA A 205 3.20 26.93 15.29
C ALA A 205 4.36 26.54 16.21
N SER A 206 5.59 26.92 15.85
CA SER A 206 6.76 26.71 16.69
C SER A 206 7.72 27.90 16.69
N LYS A 207 8.45 28.07 17.79
CA LYS A 207 9.49 29.10 17.94
C LYS A 207 10.70 28.52 18.66
N SER A 208 11.87 28.86 18.15
CA SER A 208 13.15 28.54 18.77
C SER A 208 13.66 29.73 19.59
N PHE A 209 14.25 29.45 20.75
CA PHE A 209 14.84 30.38 21.71
C PHE A 209 16.29 29.98 22.01
N PHE A 210 17.05 30.90 22.64
CA PHE A 210 18.42 30.65 23.09
C PHE A 210 19.34 30.04 22.02
N ASN A 211 19.47 30.69 20.85
CA ASN A 211 20.23 30.16 19.70
C ASN A 211 19.87 28.72 19.33
N GLU A 212 18.56 28.43 19.32
CA GLU A 212 17.98 27.12 19.00
C GLU A 212 18.17 26.02 20.06
N LEU A 213 18.69 26.34 21.25
CA LEU A 213 18.80 25.38 22.37
C LEU A 213 17.43 24.97 22.95
N LEU A 214 16.38 25.79 22.78
CA LEU A 214 15.02 25.48 23.19
C LEU A 214 14.04 25.72 22.05
N SER A 215 13.14 24.78 21.79
CA SER A 215 12.05 24.93 20.83
C SER A 215 10.72 24.65 21.50
N VAL A 216 9.77 25.59 21.37
CA VAL A 216 8.39 25.44 21.86
C VAL A 216 7.47 25.33 20.66
N SER A 217 6.52 24.41 20.71
CA SER A 217 5.53 24.22 19.66
C SER A 217 4.15 23.94 20.23
N LEU A 218 3.12 24.45 19.55
CA LEU A 218 1.72 24.16 19.80
C LEU A 218 1.08 23.74 18.49
N GLY A 219 0.25 22.70 18.52
CA GLY A 219 -0.48 22.25 17.35
C GLY A 219 -1.87 21.74 17.69
N PHE A 220 -2.73 21.69 16.69
CA PHE A 220 -4.08 21.14 16.76
C PHE A 220 -4.35 20.29 15.52
N ARG A 221 -5.28 19.34 15.66
CA ARG A 221 -5.83 18.53 14.59
C ARG A 221 -7.31 18.28 14.84
N MET A 222 -8.09 18.27 13.77
CA MET A 222 -9.49 17.88 13.74
C MET A 222 -9.67 16.90 12.58
N ASP A 223 -10.41 15.82 12.82
CA ASP A 223 -10.76 14.76 11.88
C ASP A 223 -12.27 14.48 11.94
#